data_AF-A0A838ITP1-F1
#
_entry.id   AF-A0A838ITP1-F1
#
_cell.length_a   1.000
_cell.length_b   1.000
_cell.length_c   1.000
_cell.angle_alpha   90.00
_cell.angle_beta   90.00
_cell.angle_gamma   90.00
#
_symmetry.space_group_name_H-M   'P 1'
#
loop_
_entity.id
_entity.type
_entity.pdbx_description
1 polymer ?
#
loop_
_entity_poly.entity_id
_entity_poly.type
_entity_poly.pdbx_seq_one_letter_code
_entity_poly.pdbx_strand_id
1 'polypeptide(L)'
;MEPVVVAVLTALLGYAIGSLPLGGLLVKRVTGRHPRDFDSHLLGVENVFRLAGAPVAVASFGLDVLKGLAALSLTAASPWAALGVYLGHLHPVPWPRPLRAHRGRGNGVLLGILAGWAAFGAPPWWALAVPVWGYAAVLVATRYVAVATATGLVLLPLALAAVGAGLASVAAAVAITAAGLWRQKSGIARVRDRTEARLGDPPPVRGLSPDIVLAAFMVHPMTVDDLWQPPSQRWLGEVARRGWLPEALLRRVLLLMRPQIQGEIKGIELADGRQLRVLLLSGPMLPDQIRAYPEIAVRMAIQGAQLARDCGAEAFGLGAFWSTVGEKGLKVQEAVPDIAITNGGAYTAATVRAAIPGLLARFAASGGTLANACAAVVGANGVVAFGVARMIAGDVGRLVLIGRDMERLERSAATLRKKFTTTEIVCSLDINDCASADLVFTATSDPKPVLFPEHVKPGAWIFDIGRPADVDESVRDVPGVRVIPGGVVRPPGSMHTGTDIDLHLGDARVFACMAETMIMTAARSFDRASLGPQTRSADIEYYLHEGERLGFTIVTDDEFAALPLA
;
A
#
# COMPACT_ATOMS: atom_id res chain seq x y z
N MET A 1 49.18 8.77 23.87
CA MET A 1 48.43 8.82 22.59
C MET A 1 47.72 10.15 22.52
N GLU A 2 47.67 10.80 21.37
CA GLU A 2 46.88 12.03 21.24
C GLU A 2 45.40 11.77 21.56
N PRO A 3 44.69 12.73 22.21
CA PRO A 3 43.29 12.57 22.60
C PRO A 3 42.38 12.26 21.40
N VAL A 4 42.72 12.75 20.21
CA VAL A 4 42.03 12.45 18.95
C VAL A 4 42.18 10.97 18.57
N VAL A 5 43.39 10.41 18.68
CA VAL A 5 43.65 8.99 18.37
C VAL A 5 42.84 8.08 19.30
N VAL A 6 42.78 8.40 20.59
CA VAL A 6 41.98 7.63 21.57
C VAL A 6 40.48 7.73 21.24
N ALA A 7 39.98 8.91 20.86
CA ALA A 7 38.60 9.09 20.44
C ALA A 7 38.25 8.23 19.22
N VAL A 8 39.09 8.23 18.19
CA VAL A 8 38.89 7.43 16.97
C VAL A 8 38.93 5.93 17.28
N LEU A 9 39.94 5.46 18.02
CA LEU A 9 40.08 4.03 18.35
C LEU A 9 38.89 3.51 19.16
N THR A 10 38.43 4.28 20.15
CA THR A 10 37.28 3.90 20.97
C THR A 10 35.97 3.94 20.18
N ALA A 11 35.80 4.89 19.26
CA ALA A 11 34.66 4.91 18.33
C ALA A 11 34.64 3.70 17.40
N LEU A 12 35.80 3.34 16.82
CA LEU A 12 35.92 2.17 15.94
C LEU A 12 35.66 0.86 16.67
N LEU A 13 36.19 0.70 17.90
CA LEU A 13 35.92 -0.47 18.72
C LEU A 13 34.44 -0.56 19.09
N GLY A 14 33.82 0.56 19.51
CA GLY A 14 32.38 0.63 19.75
C GLY A 14 31.59 0.22 18.51
N TYR A 15 31.93 0.76 17.34
CA TYR A 15 31.28 0.43 16.07
C TYR A 15 31.38 -1.05 15.69
N ALA A 16 32.54 -1.67 15.90
CA ALA A 16 32.73 -3.10 15.69
C ALA A 16 31.83 -3.95 16.58
N ILE A 17 31.73 -3.62 17.88
CA ILE A 17 30.85 -4.30 18.84
C ILE A 17 29.38 -4.12 18.46
N GLY A 18 28.99 -2.89 18.12
CA GLY A 18 27.61 -2.56 17.72
C GLY A 18 27.17 -3.32 16.47
N SER A 19 28.09 -3.55 15.54
CA SER A 19 27.86 -4.25 14.27
C SER A 19 27.64 -5.75 14.40
N LEU A 20 27.82 -6.34 15.59
CA LEU A 20 27.66 -7.79 15.80
C LEU A 20 26.17 -8.20 15.70
N PRO A 21 25.78 -9.17 14.85
CA PRO A 21 24.38 -9.60 14.65
C PRO A 21 23.81 -10.51 15.77
N LEU A 22 24.21 -10.34 17.03
CA LEU A 22 23.93 -11.30 18.11
C LEU A 22 22.43 -11.64 18.29
N GLY A 23 21.56 -10.64 18.42
CA GLY A 23 20.11 -10.84 18.56
C GLY A 23 19.48 -11.50 17.32
N GLY A 24 19.87 -11.05 16.13
CA GLY A 24 19.38 -11.65 14.88
C GLY A 24 19.80 -13.10 14.69
N LEU A 25 21.02 -13.46 15.10
CA LEU A 25 21.50 -14.85 15.09
C LEU A 25 20.72 -15.72 16.07
N LEU A 26 20.38 -15.20 17.25
CA LEU A 26 19.57 -15.92 18.23
C LEU A 26 18.17 -16.20 17.67
N VAL A 27 17.48 -15.18 17.14
CA VAL A 27 16.15 -15.34 16.54
C VAL A 27 16.17 -16.37 15.41
N LYS A 28 17.20 -16.33 14.56
CA LYS A 28 17.37 -17.29 13.46
C LYS A 28 17.55 -18.72 13.97
N ARG A 29 18.39 -18.92 14.99
CA ARG A 29 18.65 -20.26 15.54
C ARG A 29 17.39 -20.88 16.16
N VAL A 30 16.54 -20.09 16.79
CA VAL A 30 15.34 -20.60 17.47
C VAL A 30 14.17 -20.78 16.50
N THR A 31 13.95 -19.83 15.60
CA THR A 31 12.76 -19.86 14.72
C THR A 31 12.99 -20.53 13.37
N GLY A 32 14.26 -20.78 12.99
CA GLY A 32 14.64 -21.22 11.64
C GLY A 32 14.43 -20.15 10.55
N ARG A 33 13.69 -19.07 10.86
CA ARG A 33 13.42 -17.93 9.98
C ARG A 33 14.46 -16.86 10.22
N HIS A 34 14.95 -16.26 9.15
CA HIS A 34 15.93 -15.20 9.32
C HIS A 34 15.20 -13.90 9.68
N PRO A 35 15.78 -13.03 10.54
CA PRO A 35 15.26 -11.67 10.79
C PRO A 35 15.01 -10.81 9.54
N ARG A 36 15.38 -11.30 8.34
CA ARG A 36 15.19 -10.66 7.04
C ARG A 36 13.79 -10.92 6.47
N ASP A 37 13.16 -11.98 6.95
CA ASP A 37 11.80 -12.38 6.55
C ASP A 37 10.76 -11.51 7.28
N PHE A 38 11.22 -10.53 8.05
CA PHE A 38 10.45 -9.56 8.82
C PHE A 38 10.93 -8.17 8.43
N ASP A 39 10.00 -7.24 8.28
CA ASP A 39 10.34 -5.85 8.01
C ASP A 39 11.27 -5.30 9.12
N SER A 40 12.42 -4.78 8.72
CA SER A 40 13.36 -4.10 9.63
C SER A 40 12.78 -2.90 10.37
N HIS A 41 11.66 -2.34 9.90
CA HIS A 41 10.87 -1.33 10.60
C HIS A 41 9.97 -1.93 11.69
N LEU A 42 9.58 -3.20 11.53
CA LEU A 42 8.83 -4.00 12.50
C LEU A 42 9.74 -4.80 13.42
N LEU A 43 11.06 -4.91 13.17
CA LEU A 43 12.00 -5.53 14.11
C LEU A 43 12.13 -4.69 15.41
N GLY A 44 11.29 -5.02 16.39
CA GLY A 44 11.30 -4.53 17.76
C GLY A 44 11.00 -5.67 18.74
N VAL A 45 11.26 -5.44 20.03
CA VAL A 45 11.11 -6.45 21.10
C VAL A 45 9.74 -7.10 21.06
N GLU A 46 8.68 -6.33 20.84
CA GLU A 46 7.30 -6.83 20.76
C GLU A 46 7.10 -7.83 19.62
N ASN A 47 7.60 -7.53 18.42
CA ASN A 47 7.41 -8.43 17.28
C ASN A 47 8.27 -9.69 17.42
N VAL A 48 9.46 -9.60 18.03
CA VAL A 48 10.23 -10.80 18.39
C VAL A 48 9.50 -11.60 19.47
N PHE A 49 8.87 -10.94 20.45
CA PHE A 49 8.10 -11.61 21.51
C PHE A 49 6.93 -12.38 20.92
N ARG A 50 6.17 -11.77 20.02
CA ARG A 50 5.00 -12.39 19.38
C ARG A 50 5.40 -13.49 18.39
N LEU A 51 6.57 -13.37 17.75
CA LEU A 51 7.06 -14.36 16.79
C LEU A 51 7.76 -15.56 17.42
N ALA A 52 8.68 -15.30 18.35
CA ALA A 52 9.63 -16.28 18.87
C ALA A 52 9.46 -16.55 20.38
N GLY A 53 8.46 -15.92 21.00
CA GLY A 53 8.18 -16.04 22.42
C GLY A 53 8.97 -15.09 23.31
N ALA A 54 8.50 -14.95 24.56
CA ALA A 54 9.11 -14.09 25.57
C ALA A 54 10.61 -14.35 25.81
N PRO A 55 11.08 -15.61 25.94
CA PRO A 55 12.48 -15.88 26.25
C PRO A 55 13.42 -15.37 25.16
N VAL A 56 13.06 -15.55 23.88
CA VAL A 56 13.89 -15.13 22.75
C VAL A 56 13.91 -13.62 22.62
N ALA A 57 12.77 -12.95 22.84
CA ALA A 57 12.69 -11.50 22.79
C ALA A 57 13.51 -10.83 23.90
N VAL A 58 13.39 -11.31 25.13
CA VAL A 58 14.17 -10.82 26.28
C VAL A 58 15.65 -11.08 26.06
N ALA A 59 16.04 -12.28 25.63
CA ALA A 59 17.43 -12.61 25.38
C ALA A 59 18.02 -11.79 24.22
N SER A 60 17.28 -11.62 23.11
CA SER A 60 17.74 -10.79 21.98
C SER A 60 17.89 -9.32 22.37
N PHE A 61 16.94 -8.77 23.13
CA PHE A 61 17.04 -7.41 23.66
C PHE A 61 18.21 -7.27 24.63
N GLY A 62 18.39 -8.24 25.53
CA GLY A 62 19.51 -8.31 26.46
C GLY A 62 20.86 -8.33 25.74
N LEU A 63 20.99 -9.07 24.63
CA LEU A 63 22.21 -9.06 23.81
C LEU A 63 22.50 -7.66 23.21
N ASP A 64 21.48 -6.89 22.85
CA ASP A 64 21.67 -5.51 22.39
C ASP A 64 22.07 -4.57 23.54
N VAL A 65 21.50 -4.73 24.73
CA VAL A 65 21.93 -4.01 25.95
C VAL A 65 23.39 -4.34 26.28
N LEU A 66 23.77 -5.62 26.22
CA LEU A 66 25.13 -6.08 26.49
C LEU A 66 26.16 -5.50 25.52
N LYS A 67 25.82 -5.28 24.25
CA LYS A 67 26.74 -4.60 23.30
C LYS A 67 27.07 -3.19 23.75
N GLY A 68 26.05 -2.42 24.14
CA GLY A 68 26.23 -1.06 24.64
C GLY A 68 27.08 -1.05 25.91
N LEU A 69 26.76 -1.92 26.86
CA LEU A 69 27.50 -2.06 28.12
C LEU A 69 28.97 -2.48 27.89
N ALA A 70 29.19 -3.49 27.05
CA ALA A 70 30.50 -4.02 26.72
C ALA A 70 31.39 -2.94 26.07
N ALA A 71 30.85 -2.21 25.09
CA ALA A 71 31.58 -1.12 24.44
C ALA A 71 32.11 -0.11 25.45
N LEU A 72 31.26 0.35 26.38
CA LEU A 72 31.66 1.33 27.39
C LEU A 72 32.60 0.74 28.44
N SER A 73 32.41 -0.50 28.86
CA SER A 73 33.32 -1.17 29.81
C SER A 73 34.75 -1.32 29.28
N LEU A 74 34.89 -1.63 27.98
CA LEU A 74 36.18 -1.85 27.33
C LEU A 74 36.91 -0.55 26.95
N THR A 75 36.21 0.57 26.97
CA THR A 75 36.75 1.88 26.54
C THR A 75 36.71 2.93 27.64
N ALA A 76 36.71 2.52 28.91
CA ALA A 76 36.64 3.42 30.07
C ALA A 76 35.52 4.48 29.94
N ALA A 77 34.32 4.03 29.58
CA ALA A 77 33.13 4.86 29.39
C ALA A 77 33.26 5.99 28.36
N SER A 78 34.20 5.87 27.40
CA SER A 78 34.41 6.83 26.31
C SER A 78 33.10 7.24 25.62
N PRO A 79 32.77 8.54 25.54
CA PRO A 79 31.61 9.03 24.81
C PRO A 79 31.63 8.65 23.32
N TRP A 80 32.82 8.54 22.75
CA TRP A 80 32.98 8.19 21.33
C TRP A 80 32.71 6.71 21.08
N ALA A 81 32.97 5.82 22.05
CA ALA A 81 32.54 4.43 21.98
C ALA A 81 31.02 4.29 22.04
N ALA A 82 30.34 5.12 22.83
CA ALA A 82 28.87 5.18 22.87
C ALA A 82 28.28 5.56 21.50
N LEU A 83 28.85 6.58 20.84
CA LEU A 83 28.46 6.94 19.48
C LEU A 83 28.76 5.79 18.50
N GLY A 84 29.97 5.23 18.58
CA GLY A 84 30.41 4.11 17.75
C GLY A 84 29.46 2.92 17.82
N VAL A 85 29.17 2.41 19.02
CA VAL A 85 28.32 1.22 19.21
C VAL A 85 26.89 1.45 18.71
N TYR A 86 26.36 2.66 18.88
CA TYR A 86 25.05 3.01 18.35
C TYR A 86 25.04 3.04 16.82
N LEU A 87 26.02 3.71 16.20
CA LEU A 87 26.16 3.75 14.74
C LEU A 87 26.40 2.35 14.14
N GLY A 88 27.21 1.51 14.80
CA GLY A 88 27.44 0.13 14.39
C GLY A 88 26.18 -0.72 14.43
N HIS A 89 25.33 -0.53 15.44
CA HIS A 89 24.04 -1.22 15.50
C HIS A 89 23.04 -0.71 14.45
N LEU A 90 22.99 0.61 14.20
CA LEU A 90 22.12 1.19 13.19
C LEU A 90 22.59 0.92 11.76
N HIS A 91 23.90 0.76 11.55
CA HIS A 91 24.56 0.58 10.26
C HIS A 91 25.64 -0.50 10.38
N PRO A 92 25.24 -1.77 10.59
CA PRO A 92 26.19 -2.85 10.78
C PRO A 92 27.01 -3.08 9.51
N VAL A 93 28.28 -3.42 9.70
CA VAL A 93 29.17 -3.85 8.62
C VAL A 93 28.46 -4.91 7.78
N PRO A 94 28.49 -4.83 6.43
CA PRO A 94 27.84 -5.80 5.57
C PRO A 94 28.59 -7.14 5.62
N TRP A 95 28.36 -7.92 6.66
CA TRP A 95 28.88 -9.29 6.77
C TRP A 95 28.45 -10.11 5.55
N PRO A 96 29.33 -10.99 5.01
CA PRO A 96 28.98 -11.89 3.93
C PRO A 96 27.77 -12.74 4.29
N ARG A 97 26.96 -13.09 3.30
CA ARG A 97 25.80 -13.96 3.51
C ARG A 97 26.29 -15.28 4.12
N PRO A 98 25.66 -15.80 5.19
CA PRO A 98 24.33 -15.46 5.72
C PRO A 98 24.30 -14.53 6.95
N LEU A 99 25.40 -13.86 7.31
CA LEU A 99 25.55 -13.13 8.59
C LEU A 99 25.15 -11.64 8.54
N ARG A 100 24.65 -11.15 7.40
CA ARG A 100 24.29 -9.73 7.23
C ARG A 100 23.18 -9.31 8.21
N ALA A 101 23.52 -8.42 9.13
CA ALA A 101 22.63 -7.90 10.15
C ALA A 101 21.64 -6.86 9.58
N HIS A 102 20.41 -6.82 10.09
CA HIS A 102 19.46 -5.75 9.80
C HIS A 102 19.68 -4.55 10.72
N ARG A 103 19.25 -3.38 10.25
CA ARG A 103 19.28 -2.15 11.02
C ARG A 103 18.21 -2.25 12.12
N GLY A 104 18.62 -2.37 13.38
CA GLY A 104 17.67 -2.39 14.50
C GLY A 104 17.00 -1.03 14.76
N ARG A 105 16.07 -0.99 15.73
CA ARG A 105 15.52 0.27 16.27
C ARG A 105 16.50 0.97 17.23
N GLY A 106 17.45 0.23 17.81
CA GLY A 106 18.52 0.76 18.64
C GLY A 106 18.23 0.90 20.14
N ASN A 107 16.97 0.71 20.58
CA ASN A 107 16.58 0.97 21.98
C ASN A 107 17.35 0.12 23.00
N GLY A 108 17.65 -1.15 22.69
CA GLY A 108 18.47 -2.00 23.56
C GLY A 108 19.90 -1.47 23.72
N VAL A 109 20.54 -1.07 22.61
CA VAL A 109 21.88 -0.48 22.63
C VAL A 109 21.90 0.85 23.37
N LEU A 110 20.88 1.69 23.19
CA LEU A 110 20.75 2.95 23.94
C LEU A 110 20.67 2.70 25.45
N LEU A 111 19.86 1.72 25.89
CA LEU A 111 19.81 1.33 27.30
C LEU A 111 21.16 0.79 27.79
N GLY A 112 21.86 0.01 26.98
CA GLY A 112 23.22 -0.47 27.25
C GLY A 112 24.24 0.65 27.42
N ILE A 113 24.17 1.70 26.59
CA ILE A 113 25.00 2.91 26.69
C ILE A 113 24.71 3.62 28.01
N LEU A 114 23.43 3.84 28.35
CA LEU A 114 23.06 4.48 29.62
C LEU A 114 23.55 3.66 30.82
N ALA A 115 23.37 2.34 30.80
CA ALA A 115 23.86 1.45 31.84
C ALA A 115 25.39 1.47 31.95
N GLY A 116 26.12 1.49 30.83
CA GLY A 116 27.57 1.60 30.82
C GLY A 116 28.09 2.92 31.36
N TRP A 117 27.42 4.04 31.06
CA TRP A 117 27.77 5.33 31.66
C TRP A 117 27.42 5.39 33.15
N ALA A 118 26.34 4.74 33.58
CA ALA A 118 25.99 4.68 35.00
C ALA A 118 26.98 3.81 35.80
N ALA A 119 27.47 2.72 35.20
CA ALA A 119 28.37 1.78 35.87
C ALA A 119 29.84 2.20 35.84
N PHE A 120 30.29 2.80 34.73
CA PHE A 120 31.72 3.07 34.47
C PHE A 120 32.02 4.53 34.17
N GLY A 121 31.00 5.38 34.03
CA GLY A 121 31.15 6.79 33.67
C GLY A 121 31.08 7.75 34.86
N ALA A 122 31.25 9.03 34.55
CA ALA A 122 31.19 10.13 35.51
C ALA A 122 29.78 10.75 35.75
N PRO A 123 28.81 10.73 34.80
CA PRO A 123 27.50 11.34 35.04
C PRO A 123 26.74 10.64 36.17
N PRO A 124 26.00 11.39 37.02
CA PRO A 124 25.23 10.78 38.08
C PRO A 124 24.08 9.94 37.50
N TRP A 125 23.78 8.81 38.16
CA TRP A 125 22.80 7.83 37.67
C TRP A 125 21.41 8.44 37.42
N TRP A 126 21.00 9.43 38.22
CA TRP A 126 19.69 10.08 38.07
C TRP A 126 19.59 10.87 36.76
N ALA A 127 20.68 11.46 36.27
CA ALA A 127 20.68 12.18 34.99
C ALA A 127 20.50 11.22 33.82
N LEU A 128 21.07 10.02 33.93
CA LEU A 128 20.89 8.93 32.96
C LEU A 128 19.50 8.28 33.06
N ALA A 129 18.82 8.42 34.19
CA ALA A 129 17.43 7.96 34.36
C ALA A 129 16.41 8.90 33.69
N VAL A 130 16.68 10.21 33.56
CA VAL A 130 15.79 11.18 32.89
C VAL A 130 15.33 10.73 31.49
N PRO A 131 16.22 10.35 30.55
CA PRO A 131 15.78 9.89 29.23
C PRO A 131 14.96 8.58 29.29
N VAL A 132 15.22 7.69 30.26
CA VAL A 132 14.47 6.45 30.47
C VAL A 132 13.06 6.74 30.97
N TRP A 133 12.93 7.64 31.95
CA TRP A 133 11.62 8.06 32.47
C TRP A 133 10.82 8.84 31.45
N GLY A 134 11.45 9.74 30.68
CA GLY A 134 10.77 10.46 29.60
C GLY A 134 10.30 9.51 28.49
N TYR A 135 11.12 8.53 28.11
CA TYR A 135 10.70 7.45 27.21
C TYR A 135 9.48 6.70 27.78
N ALA A 136 9.55 6.25 29.04
CA ALA A 136 8.48 5.46 29.66
C ALA A 136 7.18 6.25 29.78
N ALA A 137 7.25 7.52 30.21
CA ALA A 137 6.09 8.40 30.33
C ALA A 137 5.38 8.59 28.98
N VAL A 138 6.13 8.89 27.92
CA VAL A 138 5.57 9.06 26.57
C VAL A 138 5.06 7.73 26.00
N LEU A 139 5.74 6.61 26.27
CA LEU A 139 5.28 5.29 25.84
C LEU A 139 3.97 4.90 26.50
N VAL A 140 3.81 5.15 27.80
CA VAL A 140 2.55 4.90 28.53
C VAL A 140 1.45 5.83 28.01
N ALA A 141 1.73 7.11 27.80
CA ALA A 141 0.74 8.09 27.37
C ALA A 141 0.26 7.88 25.92
N THR A 142 1.17 7.52 25.01
CA THR A 142 0.88 7.49 23.56
C THR A 142 0.86 6.10 22.95
N ARG A 143 1.51 5.12 23.60
CA ARG A 143 1.79 3.76 23.08
C ARG A 143 2.62 3.75 21.78
N TYR A 144 3.21 4.86 21.35
CA TYR A 144 4.09 4.90 20.17
C TYR A 144 5.57 4.79 20.57
N VAL A 145 6.19 3.67 20.22
CA VAL A 145 7.62 3.43 20.49
C VAL A 145 8.51 4.47 19.78
N ALA A 146 8.17 4.88 18.56
CA ALA A 146 8.96 5.85 17.79
C ALA A 146 9.03 7.23 18.48
N VAL A 147 7.89 7.71 19.00
CA VAL A 147 7.81 9.00 19.71
C VAL A 147 8.51 8.91 21.06
N ALA A 148 8.26 7.85 21.83
CA ALA A 148 8.94 7.62 23.10
C ALA A 148 10.47 7.58 22.95
N THR A 149 10.96 6.90 21.91
CA THR A 149 12.41 6.83 21.59
C THR A 149 12.95 8.21 21.25
N ALA A 150 12.24 8.99 20.44
CA ALA A 150 12.64 10.36 20.11
C ALA A 150 12.73 11.26 21.35
N THR A 151 11.76 11.16 22.28
CA THR A 151 11.78 11.89 23.55
C THR A 151 13.00 11.52 24.39
N GLY A 152 13.27 10.23 24.59
CA GLY A 152 14.45 9.78 25.34
C GLY A 152 15.76 10.27 24.72
N LEU A 153 15.87 10.24 23.39
CA LEU A 153 17.04 10.76 22.68
C LEU A 153 17.23 12.26 22.92
N VAL A 154 16.18 13.09 22.82
CA VAL A 154 16.28 14.54 23.03
C VAL A 154 16.61 14.88 24.49
N LEU A 155 16.06 14.13 25.45
CA LEU A 155 16.32 14.36 26.88
C LEU A 155 17.76 14.01 27.29
N LEU A 156 18.43 13.10 26.58
CA LEU A 156 19.79 12.67 26.91
C LEU A 156 20.82 13.82 26.92
N PRO A 157 21.06 14.56 25.82
CA PRO A 157 22.03 15.65 25.82
C PRO A 157 21.63 16.79 26.77
N LEU A 158 20.32 17.02 26.96
CA LEU A 158 19.80 18.02 27.91
C LEU A 158 20.14 17.65 29.37
N ALA A 159 19.90 16.40 29.76
CA ALA A 159 20.20 15.91 31.10
C ALA A 159 21.71 15.94 31.38
N LEU A 160 22.54 15.57 30.39
CA LEU A 160 24.01 15.63 30.52
C LEU A 160 24.51 17.08 30.64
N ALA A 161 23.94 18.01 29.87
CA ALA A 161 24.29 19.43 29.99
C ALA A 161 23.87 20.01 31.35
N ALA A 162 22.70 19.64 31.86
CA ALA A 162 22.18 20.12 33.14
C ALA A 162 23.04 19.73 34.35
N VAL A 163 23.75 18.60 34.28
CA VAL A 163 24.70 18.15 35.32
C VAL A 163 26.13 18.62 35.08
N GLY A 164 26.37 19.46 34.08
CA GLY A 164 27.71 19.92 33.73
C GLY A 164 28.63 18.81 33.25
N ALA A 165 28.10 17.78 32.56
CA ALA A 165 28.92 16.73 31.98
C ALA A 165 29.91 17.32 30.95
N GLY A 166 31.09 16.69 30.81
CA GLY A 166 32.13 17.17 29.90
C GLY A 166 31.64 17.33 28.45
N LEU A 167 32.22 18.30 27.74
CA LEU A 167 31.82 18.67 26.37
C LEU A 167 31.78 17.48 25.40
N ALA A 168 32.73 16.54 25.53
CA ALA A 168 32.76 15.33 24.69
C ALA A 168 31.53 14.43 24.91
N SER A 169 31.04 14.32 26.15
CA SER A 169 29.84 13.52 26.49
C SER A 169 28.58 14.15 25.90
N VAL A 170 28.44 15.48 26.02
CA VAL A 170 27.32 16.21 25.43
C VAL A 170 27.37 16.14 23.90
N ALA A 171 28.54 16.32 23.29
CA ALA A 171 28.71 16.23 21.84
C ALA A 171 28.37 14.84 21.29
N ALA A 172 28.84 13.78 21.96
CA ALA A 172 28.48 12.41 21.58
C ALA A 172 26.97 12.14 21.73
N ALA A 173 26.35 12.63 22.81
CA ALA A 173 24.90 12.51 23.01
C ALA A 173 24.08 13.26 21.95
N VAL A 174 24.52 14.45 21.52
CA VAL A 174 23.90 15.19 20.40
C VAL A 174 24.05 14.39 19.09
N ALA A 175 25.21 13.80 18.82
CA ALA A 175 25.42 12.97 17.63
C ALA A 175 24.55 11.69 17.65
N ILE A 176 24.44 11.02 18.80
CA ILE A 176 23.52 9.88 19.00
C ILE A 176 22.07 10.31 18.77
N THR A 177 21.68 11.47 19.28
CA THR A 177 20.34 12.04 19.10
C THR A 177 20.05 12.28 17.62
N ALA A 178 20.95 12.93 16.89
CA ALA A 178 20.80 13.19 15.46
C ALA A 178 20.65 11.88 14.65
N ALA A 179 21.54 10.90 14.89
CA ALA A 179 21.47 9.59 14.23
C ALA A 179 20.18 8.83 14.57
N GLY A 180 19.74 8.89 15.83
CA GLY A 180 18.52 8.25 16.30
C GLY A 180 17.26 8.89 15.75
N LEU A 181 17.15 10.21 15.76
CA LEU A 181 16.02 10.92 15.16
C LEU A 181 15.92 10.65 13.65
N TRP A 182 17.05 10.62 12.95
CA TRP A 182 17.08 10.23 11.53
C TRP A 182 16.55 8.80 11.31
N ARG A 183 16.84 7.86 12.22
CA ARG A 183 16.27 6.51 12.17
C ARG A 183 14.76 6.51 12.43
N GLN A 184 14.29 7.34 13.37
CA GLN A 184 12.88 7.41 13.76
C GLN A 184 12.00 8.20 12.79
N LYS A 185 12.55 8.96 11.83
CA LYS A 185 11.79 9.81 10.90
C LYS A 185 10.60 9.11 10.24
N SER A 186 10.77 7.86 9.82
CA SER A 186 9.71 7.07 9.19
C SER A 186 8.60 6.69 10.17
N GLY A 187 8.94 6.38 11.42
CA GLY A 187 7.95 6.11 12.47
C GLY A 187 7.19 7.37 12.87
N ILE A 188 7.89 8.51 12.96
CA ILE A 188 7.26 9.81 13.27
C ILE A 188 6.29 10.22 12.15
N ALA A 189 6.68 10.04 10.88
CA ALA A 189 5.79 10.27 9.74
C ALA A 189 4.53 9.39 9.83
N ARG A 190 4.70 8.08 10.08
CA ARG A 190 3.58 7.15 10.24
C ARG A 190 2.69 7.45 11.46
N VAL A 191 3.24 7.97 12.56
CA VAL A 191 2.42 8.45 13.69
C VAL A 191 1.55 9.62 13.27
N ARG A 192 2.12 10.58 12.53
CA ARG A 192 1.38 11.72 11.97
C ARG A 192 0.33 11.27 10.96
N ASP A 193 0.62 10.23 10.19
CA ASP A 193 -0.30 9.64 9.20
C ASP A 193 -1.27 8.62 9.82
N ARG A 194 -1.22 8.39 11.14
CA ARG A 194 -2.05 7.40 11.88
C ARG A 194 -1.87 5.95 11.42
N THR A 195 -0.72 5.62 10.82
CA THR A 195 -0.37 4.28 10.33
C THR A 195 0.67 3.54 11.18
N GLU A 196 1.31 4.21 12.15
CA GLU A 196 2.22 3.52 13.07
C GLU A 196 1.43 2.63 14.02
N ALA A 197 1.87 1.38 14.19
CA ALA A 197 1.28 0.47 15.18
C ALA A 197 1.54 0.98 16.61
N ARG A 198 0.53 0.93 17.46
CA ARG A 198 0.68 1.18 18.90
C ARG A 198 1.18 -0.10 19.58
N LEU A 199 1.98 0.08 20.63
CA LEU A 199 2.41 -1.01 21.51
C LEU A 199 1.17 -1.78 21.96
N GLY A 200 1.08 -3.07 21.66
CA GLY A 200 -0.06 -3.93 21.99
C GLY A 200 -1.01 -4.22 20.83
N ASP A 201 -0.96 -3.47 19.73
CA ASP A 201 -1.79 -3.72 18.54
C ASP A 201 -1.49 -5.10 17.93
N PRO A 202 -2.49 -5.76 17.29
CA PRO A 202 -2.28 -7.05 16.66
C PRO A 202 -1.26 -6.94 15.51
N PRO A 203 -0.23 -7.81 15.49
CA PRO A 203 0.87 -7.68 14.54
C PRO A 203 0.36 -7.92 13.12
N PRO A 204 0.81 -7.14 12.13
CA PRO A 204 0.62 -7.46 10.72
C PRO A 204 1.66 -8.54 10.37
N VAL A 205 1.45 -9.78 10.79
CA VAL A 205 2.39 -10.87 10.52
C VAL A 205 1.62 -12.13 10.14
N ARG A 206 1.99 -12.69 9.00
CA ARG A 206 1.44 -13.93 8.44
C ARG A 206 1.42 -15.05 9.48
N GLY A 207 0.23 -15.57 9.76
CA GLY A 207 0.03 -16.78 10.57
C GLY A 207 0.13 -16.61 12.08
N LEU A 208 0.13 -15.38 12.62
CA LEU A 208 0.11 -15.16 14.08
C LEU A 208 -1.31 -15.09 14.68
N SER A 209 -2.34 -14.84 13.87
CA SER A 209 -3.75 -14.91 14.30
C SER A 209 -4.56 -15.66 13.23
N PRO A 210 -5.20 -16.79 13.56
CA PRO A 210 -6.04 -17.51 12.60
C PRO A 210 -7.28 -16.72 12.17
N ASP A 211 -7.70 -15.76 13.00
CA ASP A 211 -8.93 -14.99 12.79
C ASP A 211 -8.69 -13.68 12.00
N ILE A 212 -7.43 -13.39 11.63
CA ILE A 212 -7.07 -12.19 10.87
C ILE A 212 -6.51 -12.58 9.52
N VAL A 213 -7.16 -12.08 8.47
CA VAL A 213 -6.68 -12.16 7.09
C VAL A 213 -6.00 -10.84 6.74
N LEU A 214 -4.75 -10.89 6.28
CA LEU A 214 -4.01 -9.69 5.89
C LEU A 214 -3.65 -9.72 4.41
N ALA A 215 -4.26 -8.84 3.63
CA ALA A 215 -3.87 -8.57 2.25
C ALA A 215 -3.07 -7.27 2.17
N ALA A 216 -2.37 -7.06 1.05
CA ALA A 216 -1.77 -5.79 0.69
C ALA A 216 -2.21 -5.40 -0.72
N PHE A 217 -2.34 -4.11 -0.98
CA PHE A 217 -2.78 -3.59 -2.26
C PHE A 217 -1.96 -2.37 -2.67
N MET A 218 -1.49 -2.37 -3.91
CA MET A 218 -0.67 -1.30 -4.47
C MET A 218 -1.54 -0.25 -5.16
N VAL A 219 -1.41 1.00 -4.71
CA VAL A 219 -2.05 2.19 -5.29
C VAL A 219 -1.00 3.12 -5.89
N HIS A 220 -1.44 4.08 -6.70
CA HIS A 220 -0.62 5.19 -7.18
C HIS A 220 -1.40 6.50 -7.10
N PRO A 221 -0.70 7.65 -7.00
CA PRO A 221 -1.33 8.95 -7.23
C PRO A 221 -1.89 9.03 -8.65
N MET A 222 -3.07 9.62 -8.83
CA MET A 222 -3.62 9.94 -10.15
C MET A 222 -3.07 11.27 -10.64
N THR A 223 -2.94 12.21 -9.72
CA THR A 223 -2.44 13.56 -9.92
C THR A 223 -1.29 13.86 -8.97
N VAL A 224 -0.57 14.96 -9.19
CA VAL A 224 0.45 15.44 -8.26
C VAL A 224 -0.17 15.79 -6.90
N ASP A 225 -1.43 16.23 -6.86
CA ASP A 225 -2.09 16.60 -5.61
C ASP A 225 -2.34 15.39 -4.69
N ASP A 226 -2.50 14.20 -5.27
CA ASP A 226 -2.68 12.96 -4.49
C ASP A 226 -1.44 12.60 -3.66
N LEU A 227 -0.25 13.05 -4.07
CA LEU A 227 0.99 12.87 -3.30
C LEU A 227 0.91 13.55 -1.93
N TRP A 228 0.02 14.54 -1.77
CA TRP A 228 -0.05 15.36 -0.56
C TRP A 228 -1.21 14.97 0.37
N GLN A 229 -2.02 13.95 0.02
CA GLN A 229 -3.11 13.48 0.90
C GLN A 229 -2.60 13.10 2.31
N PRO A 230 -1.47 12.36 2.47
CA PRO A 230 -0.95 12.00 3.79
C PRO A 230 -0.62 13.25 4.63
N PRO A 231 -1.09 13.34 5.89
CA PRO A 231 -0.83 14.49 6.75
C PRO A 231 0.64 14.88 6.88
N SER A 232 1.56 13.91 6.85
CA SER A 232 3.02 14.11 6.90
C SER A 232 3.59 14.78 5.63
N GLN A 233 2.86 14.73 4.52
CA GLN A 233 3.26 15.21 3.20
C GLN A 233 2.52 16.49 2.78
N ARG A 234 1.41 16.85 3.43
CA ARG A 234 0.61 18.08 3.12
C ARG A 234 1.42 19.37 3.02
N TRP A 235 2.46 19.53 3.84
CA TRP A 235 3.31 20.73 3.82
C TRP A 235 4.17 20.82 2.55
N LEU A 236 4.56 19.69 1.96
CA LEU A 236 5.28 19.66 0.67
C LEU A 236 4.37 20.12 -0.46
N GLY A 237 3.08 19.76 -0.41
CA GLY A 237 2.09 20.26 -1.35
C GLY A 237 1.97 21.79 -1.33
N GLU A 238 2.04 22.40 -0.14
CA GLU A 238 2.05 23.86 -0.01
C GLU A 238 3.31 24.50 -0.59
N VAL A 239 4.47 23.89 -0.35
CA VAL A 239 5.75 24.32 -0.95
C VAL A 239 5.72 24.19 -2.48
N ALA A 240 5.13 23.11 -3.00
CA ALA A 240 4.98 22.88 -4.43
C ALA A 240 4.04 23.91 -5.07
N ARG A 241 2.88 24.19 -4.47
CA ARG A 241 1.93 25.22 -4.95
C ARG A 241 2.52 26.63 -4.96
N ARG A 242 3.45 26.94 -4.05
CA ARG A 242 4.21 28.21 -4.03
C ARG A 242 5.31 28.29 -5.10
N GLY A 243 5.49 27.25 -5.91
CA GLY A 243 6.50 27.20 -6.97
C GLY A 243 7.93 26.93 -6.50
N TRP A 244 8.14 26.66 -5.22
CA TRP A 244 9.48 26.41 -4.66
C TRP A 244 9.99 24.99 -4.98
N LEU A 245 9.10 24.08 -5.37
CA LEU A 245 9.44 22.75 -5.85
C LEU A 245 8.93 22.59 -7.29
N PRO A 246 9.83 22.69 -8.31
CA PRO A 246 9.43 22.49 -9.69
C PRO A 246 8.89 21.07 -9.92
N GLU A 247 7.75 20.96 -10.60
CA GLU A 247 7.10 19.67 -10.87
C GLU A 247 8.02 18.69 -11.62
N ALA A 248 8.84 19.20 -12.56
CA ALA A 248 9.81 18.38 -13.28
C ALA A 248 10.85 17.73 -12.35
N LEU A 249 11.29 18.44 -11.31
CA LEU A 249 12.20 17.89 -10.30
C LEU A 249 11.48 16.87 -9.43
N LEU A 250 10.26 17.19 -8.98
CA LEU A 250 9.42 16.27 -8.21
C LEU A 250 9.24 14.95 -8.96
N ARG A 251 8.79 14.98 -10.21
CA ARG A 251 8.60 13.79 -11.06
C ARG A 251 9.86 12.94 -11.19
N ARG A 252 11.06 13.55 -11.25
CA ARG A 252 12.33 12.81 -11.24
C ARG A 252 12.61 12.13 -9.90
N VAL A 253 12.31 12.81 -8.79
CA VAL A 253 12.48 12.25 -7.44
C VAL A 253 11.55 11.05 -7.22
N LEU A 254 10.31 11.11 -7.70
CA LEU A 254 9.33 10.01 -7.60
C LEU A 254 9.87 8.68 -8.16
N LEU A 255 10.65 8.72 -9.24
CA LEU A 255 11.27 7.53 -9.84
C LEU A 255 12.34 6.86 -8.96
N LEU A 256 12.90 7.60 -8.01
CA LEU A 256 13.94 7.12 -7.10
C LEU A 256 13.39 6.68 -5.74
N MET A 257 12.12 6.99 -5.48
CA MET A 257 11.46 6.63 -4.23
C MET A 257 11.16 5.13 -4.18
N ARG A 258 11.09 4.62 -2.95
CA ARG A 258 10.68 3.24 -2.67
C ARG A 258 9.18 3.21 -2.37
N PRO A 259 8.52 2.06 -2.54
CA PRO A 259 7.14 1.90 -2.10
C PRO A 259 7.00 2.16 -0.60
N GLN A 260 5.87 2.76 -0.22
CA GLN A 260 5.60 3.19 1.16
C GLN A 260 4.23 2.68 1.60
N ILE A 261 4.11 2.32 2.87
CA ILE A 261 2.81 2.06 3.50
C ILE A 261 2.16 3.43 3.73
N GLN A 262 1.05 3.67 3.05
CA GLN A 262 0.30 4.92 3.18
C GLN A 262 -0.88 4.77 4.14
N GLY A 263 -1.45 3.57 4.25
CA GLY A 263 -2.64 3.36 5.06
C GLY A 263 -2.97 1.89 5.27
N GLU A 264 -4.05 1.67 6.00
CA GLU A 264 -4.62 0.36 6.21
C GLU A 264 -6.14 0.44 6.22
N ILE A 265 -6.79 -0.45 5.48
CA ILE A 265 -8.24 -0.65 5.52
C ILE A 265 -8.56 -1.64 6.64
N LYS A 266 -9.50 -1.26 7.51
CA LYS A 266 -9.97 -2.04 8.67
C LYS A 266 -11.50 -2.07 8.70
N GLY A 267 -12.05 -2.85 9.64
CA GLY A 267 -13.50 -2.96 9.87
C GLY A 267 -14.22 -3.86 8.87
N ILE A 268 -13.48 -4.66 8.09
CA ILE A 268 -14.06 -5.67 7.19
C ILE A 268 -14.27 -6.96 7.98
N GLU A 269 -15.53 -7.29 8.22
CA GLU A 269 -15.93 -8.49 8.96
C GLU A 269 -16.52 -9.49 7.98
N LEU A 270 -15.79 -10.56 7.69
CA LEU A 270 -16.24 -11.57 6.74
C LEU A 270 -17.43 -12.34 7.32
N ALA A 271 -18.28 -12.87 6.45
CA ALA A 271 -19.45 -13.67 6.86
C ALA A 271 -19.09 -14.92 7.71
N ASP A 272 -17.83 -15.37 7.64
CA ASP A 272 -17.31 -16.47 8.46
C ASP A 272 -16.68 -16.03 9.80
N GLY A 273 -16.83 -14.76 10.17
CA GLY A 273 -16.40 -14.20 11.47
C GLY A 273 -14.95 -13.72 11.51
N ARG A 274 -14.15 -13.98 10.46
CA ARG A 274 -12.76 -13.50 10.38
C ARG A 274 -12.72 -12.00 10.07
N GLN A 275 -11.69 -11.34 10.58
CA GLN A 275 -11.41 -9.93 10.31
C GLN A 275 -10.44 -9.82 9.13
N LEU A 276 -10.81 -9.05 8.11
CA LEU A 276 -9.95 -8.78 6.97
C LEU A 276 -9.35 -7.37 7.06
N ARG A 277 -8.05 -7.29 6.83
CA ARG A 277 -7.28 -6.03 6.80
C ARG A 277 -6.55 -5.92 5.47
N VAL A 278 -6.44 -4.71 4.93
CA VAL A 278 -5.68 -4.45 3.70
C VAL A 278 -4.66 -3.35 3.92
N LEU A 279 -3.38 -3.67 3.78
CA LEU A 279 -2.31 -2.67 3.75
C LEU A 279 -2.32 -1.93 2.42
N LEU A 280 -2.40 -0.61 2.46
CA LEU A 280 -2.31 0.24 1.27
C LEU A 280 -0.87 0.67 1.06
N LEU A 281 -0.24 0.15 0.01
CA LEU A 281 1.11 0.50 -0.40
C LEU A 281 1.04 1.46 -1.60
N SER A 282 1.75 2.57 -1.54
CA SER A 282 1.89 3.46 -2.70
C SER A 282 3.24 3.25 -3.37
N GLY A 283 3.20 2.99 -4.68
CA GLY A 283 4.32 3.32 -5.56
C GLY A 283 4.11 4.75 -6.05
N PRO A 284 4.94 5.73 -5.66
CA PRO A 284 4.64 7.14 -5.86
C PRO A 284 4.89 7.59 -7.32
N MET A 285 4.63 6.74 -8.32
CA MET A 285 4.73 7.06 -9.74
C MET A 285 3.36 7.47 -10.29
N LEU A 286 3.32 8.51 -11.11
CA LEU A 286 2.10 8.92 -11.82
C LEU A 286 1.76 7.97 -12.98
N PRO A 287 0.51 7.96 -13.49
CA PRO A 287 0.07 7.05 -14.54
C PRO A 287 0.93 7.09 -15.81
N ASP A 288 1.31 8.30 -16.24
CA ASP A 288 2.18 8.53 -17.39
C ASP A 288 3.62 8.01 -17.14
N GLN A 289 4.12 8.13 -15.92
CA GLN A 289 5.44 7.59 -15.55
C GLN A 289 5.47 6.07 -15.52
N ILE A 290 4.40 5.42 -15.03
CA ILE A 290 4.30 3.95 -15.02
C ILE A 290 4.40 3.41 -16.46
N ARG A 291 3.77 4.10 -17.42
CA ARG A 291 3.85 3.73 -18.85
C ARG A 291 5.19 4.07 -19.48
N ALA A 292 5.74 5.26 -19.19
CA ALA A 292 6.98 5.73 -19.81
C ALA A 292 8.22 4.98 -19.31
N TYR A 293 8.18 4.45 -18.08
CA TYR A 293 9.32 3.80 -17.42
C TYR A 293 8.97 2.38 -16.94
N PRO A 294 8.66 1.44 -17.84
CA PRO A 294 8.16 0.11 -17.47
C PRO A 294 9.15 -0.68 -16.60
N GLU A 295 10.46 -0.58 -16.86
CA GLU A 295 11.48 -1.27 -16.06
C GLU A 295 11.57 -0.73 -14.62
N ILE A 296 11.38 0.57 -14.43
CA ILE A 296 11.33 1.19 -13.10
C ILE A 296 10.04 0.77 -12.40
N ALA A 297 8.90 0.77 -13.11
CA ALA A 297 7.62 0.33 -12.58
C ALA A 297 7.65 -1.13 -12.12
N VAL A 298 8.24 -2.05 -12.90
CA VAL A 298 8.42 -3.45 -12.50
C VAL A 298 9.25 -3.56 -11.23
N ARG A 299 10.39 -2.84 -11.16
CA ARG A 299 11.23 -2.83 -9.96
C ARG A 299 10.48 -2.30 -8.74
N MET A 300 9.66 -1.26 -8.91
CA MET A 300 8.86 -0.68 -7.83
C MET A 300 7.77 -1.66 -7.36
N ALA A 301 7.09 -2.34 -8.28
CA ALA A 301 6.10 -3.38 -7.94
C ALA A 301 6.75 -4.57 -7.21
N ILE A 302 7.94 -5.01 -7.62
CA ILE A 302 8.72 -6.05 -6.91
C ILE A 302 9.06 -5.61 -5.49
N GLN A 303 9.54 -4.37 -5.32
CA GLN A 303 9.80 -3.82 -3.99
C GLN A 303 8.52 -3.73 -3.15
N GLY A 304 7.37 -3.44 -3.78
CA GLY A 304 6.07 -3.38 -3.13
C GLY A 304 5.62 -4.75 -2.64
N ALA A 305 5.74 -5.77 -3.47
CA ALA A 305 5.45 -7.16 -3.11
C ALA A 305 6.37 -7.68 -1.99
N GLN A 306 7.66 -7.33 -2.03
CA GLN A 306 8.62 -7.63 -0.94
C GLN A 306 8.19 -6.94 0.36
N LEU A 307 7.86 -5.65 0.31
CA LEU A 307 7.38 -4.91 1.48
C LEU A 307 6.09 -5.51 2.04
N ALA A 308 5.12 -5.84 1.18
CA ALA A 308 3.87 -6.49 1.58
C ALA A 308 4.11 -7.82 2.32
N ARG A 309 4.98 -8.68 1.76
CA ARG A 309 5.38 -9.94 2.38
C ARG A 309 6.08 -9.71 3.72
N ASP A 310 7.00 -8.75 3.78
CA ASP A 310 7.76 -8.43 4.99
C ASP A 310 6.87 -7.82 6.09
N CYS A 311 5.75 -7.20 5.70
CA CYS A 311 4.65 -6.77 6.56
C CYS A 311 3.58 -7.87 6.78
N GLY A 312 3.89 -9.12 6.43
CA GLY A 312 3.05 -10.27 6.77
C GLY A 312 1.79 -10.45 5.92
N ALA A 313 1.61 -9.70 4.83
CA ALA A 313 0.49 -9.93 3.95
C ALA A 313 0.59 -11.32 3.29
N GLU A 314 -0.57 -11.98 3.14
CA GLU A 314 -0.70 -13.29 2.50
C GLU A 314 -0.80 -13.17 0.98
N ALA A 315 -1.31 -12.04 0.47
CA ALA A 315 -1.34 -11.72 -0.95
C ALA A 315 -1.10 -10.22 -1.22
N PHE A 316 -0.73 -9.91 -2.47
CA PHE A 316 -0.47 -8.56 -2.95
C PHE A 316 -1.22 -8.28 -4.26
N GLY A 317 -2.12 -7.30 -4.22
CA GLY A 317 -2.87 -6.84 -5.37
C GLY A 317 -2.18 -5.68 -6.08
N LEU A 318 -2.14 -5.74 -7.42
CA LEU A 318 -1.65 -4.67 -8.28
C LEU A 318 -2.85 -3.86 -8.81
N GLY A 319 -3.10 -2.69 -8.22
CA GLY A 319 -4.25 -1.85 -8.56
C GLY A 319 -4.02 -0.93 -9.75
N ALA A 320 -5.11 -0.54 -10.42
CA ALA A 320 -5.14 0.46 -11.49
C ALA A 320 -3.99 0.26 -12.51
N PHE A 321 -3.11 1.24 -12.72
CA PHE A 321 -2.03 1.11 -13.70
C PHE A 321 -1.00 0.02 -13.32
N TRP A 322 -0.83 -0.29 -12.04
CA TRP A 322 0.05 -1.38 -11.60
C TRP A 322 -0.42 -2.74 -12.12
N SER A 323 -1.72 -2.93 -12.35
CA SER A 323 -2.30 -4.18 -12.88
C SER A 323 -1.73 -4.57 -14.25
N THR A 324 -1.14 -3.62 -14.98
CA THR A 324 -0.55 -3.82 -16.31
C THR A 324 0.97 -4.06 -16.27
N VAL A 325 1.60 -3.78 -15.13
CA VAL A 325 3.07 -3.81 -14.97
C VAL A 325 3.58 -5.24 -14.97
N GLY A 326 4.74 -5.46 -15.61
CA GLY A 326 5.45 -6.74 -15.54
C GLY A 326 4.66 -7.90 -16.15
N GLU A 327 4.06 -7.68 -17.33
CA GLU A 327 3.19 -8.66 -18.00
C GLU A 327 1.98 -9.01 -17.13
N LYS A 328 1.30 -7.96 -16.65
CA LYS A 328 0.15 -8.05 -15.74
C LYS A 328 0.44 -8.89 -14.48
N GLY A 329 1.60 -8.61 -13.86
CA GLY A 329 2.02 -9.20 -12.58
C GLY A 329 2.92 -10.43 -12.67
N LEU A 330 3.11 -11.05 -13.84
CA LEU A 330 3.93 -12.27 -13.97
C LEU A 330 5.37 -12.07 -13.50
N LYS A 331 6.05 -11.01 -13.97
CA LYS A 331 7.43 -10.71 -13.55
C LYS A 331 7.55 -10.41 -12.06
N VAL A 332 6.48 -9.87 -11.46
CA VAL A 332 6.44 -9.58 -10.01
C VAL A 332 6.30 -10.88 -9.23
N GLN A 333 5.43 -11.79 -9.67
CA GLN A 333 5.24 -13.12 -9.08
C GLN A 333 6.51 -13.97 -9.15
N GLU A 334 7.21 -13.96 -10.29
CA GLU A 334 8.49 -14.65 -10.48
C GLU A 334 9.59 -14.14 -9.55
N ALA A 335 9.65 -12.81 -9.34
CA ALA A 335 10.65 -12.20 -8.49
C ALA A 335 10.37 -12.38 -6.98
N VAL A 336 9.11 -12.63 -6.60
CA VAL A 336 8.67 -12.77 -5.19
C VAL A 336 7.72 -13.97 -5.05
N PRO A 337 8.22 -15.21 -5.17
CA PRO A 337 7.38 -16.42 -5.21
C PRO A 337 6.67 -16.74 -3.88
N ASP A 338 7.08 -16.14 -2.77
CA ASP A 338 6.57 -16.46 -1.43
C ASP A 338 5.23 -15.80 -1.08
N ILE A 339 4.75 -14.88 -1.93
CA ILE A 339 3.48 -14.16 -1.79
C ILE A 339 2.68 -14.25 -3.08
N ALA A 340 1.37 -14.45 -2.98
CA ALA A 340 0.48 -14.51 -4.15
C ALA A 340 0.27 -13.10 -4.72
N ILE A 341 0.48 -12.94 -6.02
CA ILE A 341 0.28 -11.67 -6.74
C ILE A 341 -0.98 -11.77 -7.59
N THR A 342 -1.87 -10.78 -7.53
CA THR A 342 -3.00 -10.68 -8.47
C THR A 342 -3.12 -9.30 -9.08
N ASN A 343 -3.56 -9.22 -10.35
CA ASN A 343 -3.96 -7.99 -11.02
C ASN A 343 -5.46 -7.68 -10.90
N GLY A 344 -6.27 -8.58 -10.32
CA GLY A 344 -7.68 -8.33 -10.04
C GLY A 344 -8.64 -8.43 -11.24
N GLY A 345 -8.18 -8.98 -12.37
CA GLY A 345 -8.94 -9.02 -13.61
C GLY A 345 -10.16 -9.94 -13.59
N ALA A 346 -10.11 -11.07 -12.88
CA ALA A 346 -11.19 -12.06 -12.86
C ALA A 346 -12.43 -11.54 -12.14
N TYR A 347 -12.28 -10.96 -10.95
CA TYR A 347 -13.41 -10.42 -10.22
C TYR A 347 -13.92 -9.12 -10.85
N THR A 348 -13.05 -8.31 -11.45
CA THR A 348 -13.50 -7.17 -12.27
C THR A 348 -14.45 -7.65 -13.38
N ALA A 349 -14.06 -8.69 -14.14
CA ALA A 349 -14.93 -9.29 -15.14
C ALA A 349 -16.21 -9.91 -14.53
N ALA A 350 -16.11 -10.52 -13.35
CA ALA A 350 -17.25 -11.11 -12.63
C ALA A 350 -18.28 -10.05 -12.23
N THR A 351 -17.83 -8.92 -11.69
CA THR A 351 -18.73 -7.81 -11.31
C THR A 351 -19.47 -7.24 -12.50
N VAL A 352 -18.79 -7.07 -13.64
CA VAL A 352 -19.42 -6.61 -14.88
C VAL A 352 -20.43 -7.65 -15.38
N ARG A 353 -20.08 -8.94 -15.40
CA ARG A 353 -20.98 -10.03 -15.81
C ARG A 353 -22.23 -10.12 -14.94
N ALA A 354 -22.10 -9.90 -13.63
CA ALA A 354 -23.21 -9.96 -12.68
C ALA A 354 -24.09 -8.68 -12.71
N ALA A 355 -23.50 -7.52 -12.97
CA ALA A 355 -24.22 -6.24 -12.96
C ALA A 355 -25.13 -6.04 -14.19
N ILE A 356 -24.68 -6.50 -15.37
CA ILE A 356 -25.37 -6.21 -16.65
C ILE A 356 -26.83 -6.70 -16.68
N PRO A 357 -27.16 -7.96 -16.35
CA PRO A 357 -28.55 -8.42 -16.40
C PRO A 357 -29.50 -7.58 -15.53
N GLY A 358 -29.07 -7.21 -14.32
CA GLY A 358 -29.83 -6.35 -13.42
C GLY A 358 -29.99 -4.93 -13.97
N LEU A 359 -28.95 -4.38 -14.59
CA LEU A 359 -28.99 -3.07 -15.24
C LEU A 359 -29.99 -3.07 -16.41
N LEU A 360 -29.97 -4.08 -17.28
CA LEU A 360 -30.90 -4.20 -18.40
C LEU A 360 -32.35 -4.37 -17.93
N ALA A 361 -32.58 -5.18 -16.89
CA ALA A 361 -33.90 -5.37 -16.30
C ALA A 361 -34.46 -4.06 -15.71
N ARG A 362 -33.61 -3.27 -15.02
CA ARG A 362 -33.99 -1.96 -14.47
C ARG A 362 -34.26 -0.93 -15.55
N PHE A 363 -33.45 -0.92 -16.61
CA PHE A 363 -33.71 -0.07 -17.77
C PHE A 363 -35.06 -0.40 -18.40
N ALA A 364 -35.37 -1.69 -18.60
CA ALA A 364 -36.66 -2.13 -19.10
C ALA A 364 -37.83 -1.71 -18.17
N ALA A 365 -37.67 -1.91 -16.85
CA ALA A 365 -38.65 -1.48 -15.85
C ALA A 365 -38.84 0.04 -15.78
N SER A 366 -37.85 0.84 -16.20
CA SER A 366 -37.97 2.30 -16.28
C SER A 366 -38.74 2.81 -17.52
N GLY A 367 -39.31 1.89 -18.32
CA GLY A 367 -40.06 2.20 -19.54
C GLY A 367 -39.25 2.07 -20.83
N GLY A 368 -37.98 1.66 -20.76
CA GLY A 368 -37.16 1.39 -21.93
C GLY A 368 -37.55 0.08 -22.63
N THR A 369 -37.47 0.04 -23.96
CA THR A 369 -37.65 -1.20 -24.73
C THR A 369 -36.29 -1.63 -25.29
N LEU A 370 -35.67 -2.65 -24.68
CA LEU A 370 -34.32 -3.11 -25.05
C LEU A 370 -34.20 -3.44 -26.55
N ALA A 371 -35.18 -4.15 -27.12
CA ALA A 371 -35.20 -4.52 -28.53
C ALA A 371 -35.20 -3.32 -29.51
N ASN A 372 -35.58 -2.12 -29.04
CA ASN A 372 -35.54 -0.88 -29.83
C ASN A 372 -34.44 0.09 -29.37
N ALA A 373 -33.74 -0.24 -28.27
CA ALA A 373 -32.71 0.61 -27.70
C ALA A 373 -31.41 0.53 -28.50
N CYS A 374 -30.70 1.65 -28.53
CA CYS A 374 -29.33 1.72 -29.03
C CYS A 374 -28.35 1.62 -27.86
N ALA A 375 -27.40 0.69 -27.93
CA ALA A 375 -26.30 0.62 -26.98
C ALA A 375 -24.97 0.99 -27.64
N ALA A 376 -24.12 1.73 -26.93
CA ALA A 376 -22.75 2.02 -27.33
C ALA A 376 -21.76 1.34 -26.37
N VAL A 377 -20.70 0.74 -26.91
CA VAL A 377 -19.60 0.15 -26.15
C VAL A 377 -18.31 0.86 -26.53
N VAL A 378 -17.80 1.68 -25.62
CA VAL A 378 -16.57 2.49 -25.79
C VAL A 378 -15.36 1.70 -25.32
N GLY A 379 -14.33 1.68 -26.16
CA GLY A 379 -13.13 0.87 -25.93
C GLY A 379 -13.27 -0.56 -26.44
N ALA A 380 -14.17 -0.82 -27.39
CA ALA A 380 -14.52 -2.16 -27.90
C ALA A 380 -13.36 -2.95 -28.54
N ASN A 381 -12.20 -2.33 -28.79
CA ASN A 381 -10.98 -3.06 -29.12
C ASN A 381 -10.39 -3.85 -27.92
N GLY A 382 -10.80 -3.51 -26.69
CA GLY A 382 -10.34 -4.12 -25.45
C GLY A 382 -11.16 -5.33 -25.02
N VAL A 383 -10.55 -6.22 -24.23
CA VAL A 383 -11.15 -7.50 -23.82
C VAL A 383 -12.39 -7.30 -22.92
N VAL A 384 -12.36 -6.33 -22.00
CA VAL A 384 -13.47 -6.06 -21.08
C VAL A 384 -14.67 -5.50 -21.86
N ALA A 385 -14.46 -4.40 -22.59
CA ALA A 385 -15.49 -3.76 -23.41
C ALA A 385 -16.10 -4.75 -24.42
N PHE A 386 -15.28 -5.52 -25.14
CA PHE A 386 -15.81 -6.51 -26.07
C PHE A 386 -16.56 -7.65 -25.38
N GLY A 387 -16.14 -8.03 -24.17
CA GLY A 387 -16.89 -8.94 -23.31
C GLY A 387 -18.30 -8.42 -23.00
N VAL A 388 -18.43 -7.12 -22.69
CA VAL A 388 -19.70 -6.43 -22.50
C VAL A 388 -20.55 -6.44 -23.77
N ALA A 389 -19.96 -6.06 -24.91
CA ALA A 389 -20.63 -6.10 -26.21
C ALA A 389 -21.24 -7.47 -26.50
N ARG A 390 -20.48 -8.55 -26.23
CA ARG A 390 -20.97 -9.93 -26.43
C ARG A 390 -22.12 -10.32 -25.50
N MET A 391 -22.19 -9.74 -24.30
CA MET A 391 -23.27 -10.00 -23.34
C MET A 391 -24.57 -9.31 -23.75
N ILE A 392 -24.50 -8.04 -24.18
CA ILE A 392 -25.69 -7.23 -24.47
C ILE A 392 -26.17 -7.31 -25.91
N ALA A 393 -25.34 -7.82 -26.83
CA ALA A 393 -25.66 -7.83 -28.27
C ALA A 393 -26.94 -8.58 -28.61
N GLY A 394 -27.40 -9.54 -27.79
CA GLY A 394 -28.66 -10.25 -28.02
C GLY A 394 -29.90 -9.53 -27.49
N ASP A 395 -29.72 -8.52 -26.65
CA ASP A 395 -30.81 -7.84 -25.94
C ASP A 395 -31.23 -6.53 -26.63
N VAL A 396 -30.31 -5.90 -27.37
CA VAL A 396 -30.50 -4.57 -27.95
C VAL A 396 -30.83 -4.61 -29.45
N GLY A 397 -31.57 -3.60 -29.92
CA GLY A 397 -31.89 -3.44 -31.36
C GLY A 397 -30.68 -2.99 -32.18
N ARG A 398 -29.85 -2.12 -31.60
CA ARG A 398 -28.65 -1.58 -32.24
C ARG A 398 -27.48 -1.53 -31.27
N LEU A 399 -26.30 -1.94 -31.73
CA LEU A 399 -25.06 -1.95 -30.96
C LEU A 399 -23.94 -1.24 -31.73
N VAL A 400 -23.45 -0.14 -31.17
CA VAL A 400 -22.32 0.64 -31.70
C VAL A 400 -21.04 0.26 -30.94
N LEU A 401 -20.06 -0.28 -31.66
CA LEU A 401 -18.74 -0.62 -31.13
C LEU A 401 -17.76 0.51 -31.45
N ILE A 402 -17.29 1.21 -30.42
CA ILE A 402 -16.44 2.39 -30.56
C ILE A 402 -15.03 2.07 -30.07
N GLY A 403 -14.03 2.40 -30.89
CA GLY A 403 -12.62 2.10 -30.61
C GLY A 403 -11.66 2.97 -31.40
N ARG A 404 -10.39 2.55 -31.47
CA ARG A 404 -9.30 3.28 -32.13
C ARG A 404 -8.70 2.53 -33.33
N ASP A 405 -9.00 1.25 -33.46
CA ASP A 405 -8.48 0.38 -34.51
C ASP A 405 -9.65 -0.29 -35.23
N MET A 406 -9.96 0.19 -36.43
CA MET A 406 -11.12 -0.28 -37.22
C MET A 406 -10.97 -1.74 -37.62
N GLU A 407 -9.77 -2.19 -37.98
CA GLU A 407 -9.54 -3.56 -38.41
C GLU A 407 -9.80 -4.56 -37.26
N ARG A 408 -9.38 -4.22 -36.04
CA ARG A 408 -9.70 -5.01 -34.85
C ARG A 408 -11.20 -4.94 -34.51
N LEU A 409 -11.83 -3.78 -34.63
CA LEU A 409 -13.27 -3.62 -34.36
C LEU A 409 -14.08 -4.50 -35.31
N GLU A 410 -13.83 -4.42 -36.61
CA GLU A 410 -14.58 -5.17 -37.62
C GLU A 410 -14.40 -6.70 -37.46
N ARG A 411 -13.20 -7.16 -37.10
CA ARG A 411 -12.98 -8.58 -36.75
C ARG A 411 -13.85 -9.01 -35.57
N SER A 412 -13.88 -8.20 -34.51
CA SER A 412 -14.72 -8.45 -33.34
C SER A 412 -16.21 -8.40 -33.68
N ALA A 413 -16.65 -7.39 -34.43
CA ALA A 413 -18.03 -7.20 -34.87
C ALA A 413 -18.53 -8.35 -35.74
N ALA A 414 -17.69 -8.87 -36.65
CA ALA A 414 -18.04 -10.01 -37.49
C ALA A 414 -18.44 -11.24 -36.66
N THR A 415 -17.79 -11.47 -35.51
CA THR A 415 -18.15 -12.58 -34.61
C THR A 415 -19.52 -12.37 -33.95
N LEU A 416 -19.89 -11.12 -33.63
CA LEU A 416 -21.18 -10.78 -33.06
C LEU A 416 -22.28 -10.84 -34.12
N ARG A 417 -22.07 -10.27 -35.32
CA ARG A 417 -23.03 -10.31 -36.45
C ARG A 417 -23.38 -11.74 -36.85
N LYS A 418 -22.41 -12.65 -36.80
CA LYS A 418 -22.66 -14.08 -37.08
C LYS A 418 -23.59 -14.73 -36.04
N LYS A 419 -23.54 -14.27 -34.78
CA LYS A 419 -24.29 -14.87 -33.67
C LYS A 419 -25.64 -14.20 -33.43
N PHE A 420 -25.73 -12.89 -33.63
CA PHE A 420 -26.89 -12.05 -33.32
C PHE A 420 -27.40 -11.40 -34.60
N THR A 421 -28.26 -12.12 -35.33
CA THR A 421 -28.72 -11.70 -36.66
C THR A 421 -29.83 -10.64 -36.62
N THR A 422 -30.44 -10.42 -35.46
CA THR A 422 -31.54 -9.47 -35.25
C THR A 422 -31.07 -8.09 -34.81
N THR A 423 -29.79 -7.95 -34.45
CA THR A 423 -29.21 -6.72 -33.89
C THR A 423 -28.34 -6.05 -34.93
N GLU A 424 -28.57 -4.76 -35.16
CA GLU A 424 -27.73 -3.94 -36.04
C GLU A 424 -26.41 -3.63 -35.33
N ILE A 425 -25.29 -4.19 -35.82
CA ILE A 425 -23.96 -3.99 -35.22
C ILE A 425 -23.11 -3.09 -36.12
N VAL A 426 -22.74 -1.92 -35.59
CA VAL A 426 -21.99 -0.87 -36.29
C VAL A 426 -20.64 -0.66 -35.60
N CYS A 427 -19.57 -0.45 -36.37
CA CYS A 427 -18.26 -0.06 -35.85
C CYS A 427 -18.04 1.43 -36.09
N SER A 428 -17.42 2.12 -35.13
CA SER A 428 -17.02 3.51 -35.27
C SER A 428 -15.67 3.81 -34.62
N LEU A 429 -14.98 4.81 -35.17
CA LEU A 429 -13.80 5.43 -34.57
C LEU A 429 -14.12 6.79 -33.94
N ASP A 430 -15.36 7.27 -34.09
CA ASP A 430 -15.81 8.55 -33.56
C ASP A 430 -16.60 8.34 -32.26
N ILE A 431 -16.17 9.00 -31.19
CA ILE A 431 -16.83 8.95 -29.89
C ILE A 431 -18.22 9.63 -29.92
N ASN A 432 -18.43 10.56 -30.85
CA ASN A 432 -19.71 11.28 -31.02
C ASN A 432 -20.88 10.34 -31.35
N ASP A 433 -20.60 9.15 -31.88
CA ASP A 433 -21.66 8.17 -32.17
C ASP A 433 -22.33 7.63 -30.90
N CYS A 434 -21.74 7.85 -29.71
CA CYS A 434 -22.39 7.62 -28.42
C CYS A 434 -23.68 8.45 -28.24
N ALA A 435 -23.80 9.60 -28.90
CA ALA A 435 -24.95 10.50 -28.75
C ALA A 435 -26.27 9.86 -29.23
N SER A 436 -26.19 8.75 -29.96
CA SER A 436 -27.36 7.97 -30.39
C SER A 436 -27.82 6.91 -29.39
N ALA A 437 -27.04 6.64 -28.34
CA ALA A 437 -27.25 5.50 -27.46
C ALA A 437 -28.09 5.83 -26.21
N ASP A 438 -28.99 4.92 -25.86
CA ASP A 438 -29.75 4.93 -24.60
C ASP A 438 -28.94 4.28 -23.45
N LEU A 439 -28.07 3.34 -23.81
CA LEU A 439 -27.18 2.62 -22.90
C LEU A 439 -25.74 2.80 -23.37
N VAL A 440 -24.84 3.29 -22.51
CA VAL A 440 -23.42 3.44 -22.83
C VAL A 440 -22.61 2.60 -21.85
N PHE A 441 -21.70 1.78 -22.37
CA PHE A 441 -20.76 1.00 -21.56
C PHE A 441 -19.34 1.43 -21.90
N THR A 442 -18.56 1.88 -20.91
CA THR A 442 -17.19 2.34 -21.14
C THR A 442 -16.20 1.42 -20.44
N ALA A 443 -15.14 1.02 -21.14
CA ALA A 443 -13.98 0.38 -20.53
C ALA A 443 -12.72 0.66 -21.36
N THR A 444 -12.12 1.83 -21.17
CA THR A 444 -10.90 2.23 -21.87
C THR A 444 -9.65 2.13 -21.00
N SER A 445 -8.50 2.36 -21.64
CA SER A 445 -7.21 2.51 -20.97
C SER A 445 -6.70 3.94 -21.12
N ASP A 446 -7.56 4.92 -21.40
CA ASP A 446 -7.14 6.31 -21.48
C ASP A 446 -6.86 6.86 -20.07
N PRO A 447 -5.79 7.63 -19.84
CA PRO A 447 -5.56 8.28 -18.55
C PRO A 447 -6.54 9.43 -18.27
N LYS A 448 -7.26 9.93 -19.29
CA LYS A 448 -8.23 11.02 -19.16
C LYS A 448 -9.64 10.52 -19.50
N PRO A 449 -10.68 11.21 -19.01
CA PRO A 449 -12.03 10.99 -19.49
C PRO A 449 -12.11 11.11 -21.02
N VAL A 450 -12.89 10.23 -21.62
CA VAL A 450 -13.15 10.19 -23.08
C VAL A 450 -14.59 10.55 -23.40
N LEU A 451 -15.50 10.40 -22.44
CA LEU A 451 -16.92 10.71 -22.58
C LEU A 451 -17.24 12.03 -21.86
N PHE A 452 -17.77 12.99 -22.61
CA PHE A 452 -18.12 14.35 -22.18
C PHE A 452 -19.60 14.61 -22.50
N PRO A 453 -20.21 15.68 -21.96
CA PRO A 453 -21.65 15.96 -22.11
C PRO A 453 -22.15 15.92 -23.57
N GLU A 454 -21.37 16.43 -24.51
CA GLU A 454 -21.67 16.46 -25.94
C GLU A 454 -21.82 15.06 -26.59
N HIS A 455 -21.23 14.03 -25.97
CA HIS A 455 -21.28 12.66 -26.46
C HIS A 455 -22.48 11.88 -25.92
N VAL A 456 -23.29 12.48 -25.04
CA VAL A 456 -24.28 11.75 -24.23
C VAL A 456 -25.70 12.23 -24.51
N LYS A 457 -26.58 11.29 -24.82
CA LYS A 457 -28.01 11.53 -24.97
C LYS A 457 -28.66 11.83 -23.60
N PRO A 458 -29.54 12.85 -23.47
CA PRO A 458 -30.34 13.02 -22.27
C PRO A 458 -31.14 11.77 -21.91
N GLY A 459 -31.16 11.41 -20.62
CA GLY A 459 -31.79 10.19 -20.13
C GLY A 459 -30.96 8.90 -20.28
N ALA A 460 -29.77 8.97 -20.88
CA ALA A 460 -28.93 7.78 -21.10
C ALA A 460 -28.41 7.19 -19.77
N TRP A 461 -28.28 5.86 -19.76
CA TRP A 461 -27.63 5.16 -18.65
C TRP A 461 -26.22 4.79 -19.06
N ILE A 462 -25.24 5.23 -18.26
CA ILE A 462 -23.83 5.05 -18.54
C ILE A 462 -23.25 4.12 -17.47
N PHE A 463 -22.65 3.02 -17.90
CA PHE A 463 -21.94 2.08 -17.05
C PHE A 463 -20.43 2.26 -17.22
N ASP A 464 -19.82 2.98 -16.27
CA ASP A 464 -18.41 3.38 -16.34
C ASP A 464 -17.48 2.37 -15.64
N ILE A 465 -16.90 1.46 -16.42
CA ILE A 465 -15.99 0.42 -15.94
C ILE A 465 -14.53 0.91 -15.93
N GLY A 466 -14.22 1.97 -16.70
CA GLY A 466 -12.87 2.53 -16.80
C GLY A 466 -12.32 2.95 -15.45
N ARG A 467 -11.06 2.60 -15.17
CA ARG A 467 -10.32 3.08 -14.00
C ARG A 467 -8.91 3.51 -14.41
N PRO A 468 -8.60 4.82 -14.46
CA PRO A 468 -9.45 6.00 -14.17
C PRO A 468 -10.76 6.07 -14.97
N ALA A 469 -11.74 6.80 -14.42
CA ALA A 469 -13.07 6.94 -15.00
C ALA A 469 -12.99 7.40 -16.46
N ASP A 470 -13.73 6.73 -17.33
CA ASP A 470 -13.82 7.10 -18.75
C ASP A 470 -14.78 8.29 -18.95
N VAL A 471 -15.62 8.55 -17.96
CA VAL A 471 -16.71 9.53 -17.99
C VAL A 471 -16.31 10.76 -17.18
N ASP A 472 -16.37 11.92 -17.80
CA ASP A 472 -16.10 13.19 -17.13
C ASP A 472 -17.21 13.51 -16.13
N GLU A 473 -16.88 14.19 -15.03
CA GLU A 473 -17.85 14.52 -13.98
C GLU A 473 -19.01 15.39 -14.50
N SER A 474 -18.73 16.27 -15.46
CA SER A 474 -19.73 17.14 -16.11
C SER A 474 -20.83 16.37 -16.84
N VAL A 475 -20.63 15.09 -17.19
CA VAL A 475 -21.67 14.25 -17.80
C VAL A 475 -22.88 14.08 -16.88
N ARG A 476 -22.69 14.21 -15.55
CA ARG A 476 -23.79 14.18 -14.58
C ARG A 476 -24.76 15.36 -14.72
N ASP A 477 -24.33 16.46 -15.34
CA ASP A 477 -25.16 17.63 -15.58
C ASP A 477 -26.12 17.44 -16.78
N VAL A 478 -25.94 16.39 -17.57
CA VAL A 478 -26.83 16.08 -18.69
C VAL A 478 -28.19 15.60 -18.16
N PRO A 479 -29.32 16.22 -18.58
CA PRO A 479 -30.63 15.94 -18.00
C PRO A 479 -31.01 14.45 -18.04
N GLY A 480 -31.35 13.91 -16.87
CA GLY A 480 -31.85 12.54 -16.71
C GLY A 480 -30.81 11.43 -16.88
N VAL A 481 -29.53 11.77 -17.09
CA VAL A 481 -28.46 10.78 -17.23
C VAL A 481 -28.18 10.10 -15.88
N ARG A 482 -27.83 8.82 -15.93
CA ARG A 482 -27.41 8.04 -14.76
C ARG A 482 -26.01 7.50 -15.01
N VAL A 483 -25.08 7.78 -14.10
CA VAL A 483 -23.69 7.31 -14.21
C VAL A 483 -23.44 6.26 -13.16
N ILE A 484 -23.54 5.00 -13.57
CA ILE A 484 -23.42 3.83 -12.72
C ILE A 484 -21.96 3.35 -12.76
N PRO A 485 -21.27 3.29 -11.61
CA PRO A 485 -19.88 2.86 -11.58
C PRO A 485 -19.77 1.35 -11.80
N GLY A 486 -19.03 0.95 -12.84
CA GLY A 486 -18.63 -0.43 -13.05
C GLY A 486 -17.44 -0.81 -12.18
N GLY A 487 -17.38 -2.10 -11.81
CA GLY A 487 -16.25 -2.66 -11.07
C GLY A 487 -16.08 -2.11 -9.65
N VAL A 488 -17.17 -1.71 -8.99
CA VAL A 488 -17.18 -1.25 -7.59
C VAL A 488 -17.89 -2.27 -6.71
N VAL A 489 -17.29 -2.55 -5.56
CA VAL A 489 -17.73 -3.57 -4.62
C VAL A 489 -17.77 -2.97 -3.22
N ARG A 490 -18.77 -3.36 -2.44
CA ARG A 490 -18.90 -3.07 -1.01
C ARG A 490 -18.47 -4.32 -0.21
N PRO A 491 -17.34 -4.27 0.50
CA PRO A 491 -16.98 -5.33 1.45
C PRO A 491 -17.95 -5.38 2.64
N PRO A 492 -18.09 -6.54 3.31
CA PRO A 492 -18.93 -6.64 4.50
C PRO A 492 -18.33 -5.88 5.70
N GLY A 493 -19.19 -5.51 6.66
CA GLY A 493 -18.79 -4.80 7.87
C GLY A 493 -18.79 -3.28 7.74
N SER A 494 -18.03 -2.62 8.62
CA SER A 494 -17.93 -1.15 8.71
C SER A 494 -16.57 -0.68 8.19
N MET A 495 -16.29 -1.05 6.94
CA MET A 495 -15.01 -0.74 6.29
C MET A 495 -14.68 0.75 6.40
N HIS A 496 -13.47 1.04 6.88
CA HIS A 496 -12.92 2.38 6.90
C HIS A 496 -11.43 2.32 6.55
N THR A 497 -10.98 3.33 5.80
CA THR A 497 -9.55 3.61 5.69
C THR A 497 -9.13 4.20 7.04
N GLY A 498 -8.21 3.57 7.77
CA GLY A 498 -7.67 4.10 9.04
C GLY A 498 -6.88 5.41 8.88
N THR A 499 -6.98 6.05 7.72
CA THR A 499 -6.20 7.18 7.21
C THR A 499 -7.09 8.06 6.33
N ASP A 500 -6.72 9.33 6.18
CA ASP A 500 -7.37 10.32 5.30
C ASP A 500 -7.03 10.09 3.80
N ILE A 501 -6.86 8.84 3.36
CA ILE A 501 -6.58 8.53 1.96
C ILE A 501 -7.90 8.32 1.25
N ASP A 502 -8.19 9.19 0.30
CA ASP A 502 -9.35 9.05 -0.57
C ASP A 502 -8.98 8.15 -1.75
N LEU A 503 -9.71 7.03 -1.87
CA LEU A 503 -9.62 6.13 -3.02
C LEU A 503 -10.53 6.58 -4.18
N HIS A 504 -11.21 7.72 -4.03
CA HIS A 504 -12.17 8.31 -4.96
C HIS A 504 -13.38 7.41 -5.26
N LEU A 505 -13.82 6.66 -4.24
CA LEU A 505 -14.96 5.73 -4.33
C LEU A 505 -16.08 6.04 -3.32
N GLY A 506 -15.84 6.97 -2.39
CA GLY A 506 -16.70 7.18 -1.22
C GLY A 506 -16.52 6.12 -0.12
N ASP A 507 -17.28 6.25 0.96
CA ASP A 507 -17.14 5.39 2.14
C ASP A 507 -17.53 3.93 1.87
N ALA A 508 -16.80 3.00 2.49
CA ALA A 508 -17.04 1.55 2.48
C ALA A 508 -17.10 0.89 1.09
N ARG A 509 -16.44 1.46 0.08
CA ARG A 509 -16.36 0.89 -1.28
C ARG A 509 -14.92 0.65 -1.71
N VAL A 510 -14.71 -0.36 -2.54
CA VAL A 510 -13.43 -0.70 -3.15
C VAL A 510 -13.58 -1.06 -4.61
N PHE A 511 -12.50 -0.94 -5.36
CA PHE A 511 -12.43 -1.47 -6.72
C PHE A 511 -12.51 -3.00 -6.70
N ALA A 512 -13.13 -3.57 -7.73
CA ALA A 512 -13.24 -5.02 -7.90
C ALA A 512 -11.87 -5.72 -7.92
N CYS A 513 -10.83 -5.08 -8.46
CA CYS A 513 -9.47 -5.62 -8.42
C CYS A 513 -8.89 -5.73 -6.99
N MET A 514 -9.24 -4.79 -6.12
CA MET A 514 -8.92 -4.86 -4.69
C MET A 514 -9.76 -5.92 -3.99
N ALA A 515 -11.06 -6.00 -4.28
CA ALA A 515 -11.93 -7.04 -3.73
C ALA A 515 -11.49 -8.44 -4.15
N GLU A 516 -10.96 -8.64 -5.36
CA GLU A 516 -10.35 -9.93 -5.74
C GLU A 516 -9.19 -10.29 -4.82
N THR A 517 -8.31 -9.32 -4.53
CA THR A 517 -7.19 -9.51 -3.62
C THR A 517 -7.70 -9.90 -2.23
N MET A 518 -8.75 -9.24 -1.73
CA MET A 518 -9.39 -9.56 -0.46
C MET A 518 -9.97 -10.97 -0.45
N ILE A 519 -10.80 -11.32 -1.43
CA ILE A 519 -11.48 -12.62 -1.55
C ILE A 519 -10.47 -13.75 -1.70
N MET A 520 -9.48 -13.60 -2.57
CA MET A 520 -8.40 -14.59 -2.78
C MET A 520 -7.63 -14.85 -1.48
N THR A 521 -7.33 -13.78 -0.73
CA THR A 521 -6.62 -13.90 0.55
C THR A 521 -7.47 -14.59 1.60
N ALA A 522 -8.75 -14.20 1.71
CA ALA A 522 -9.69 -14.78 2.65
C ALA A 522 -9.97 -16.26 2.36
N ALA A 523 -10.18 -16.63 1.11
CA ALA A 523 -10.44 -18.01 0.70
C ALA A 523 -9.15 -18.86 0.57
N ARG A 524 -7.97 -18.22 0.64
CA ARG A 524 -6.65 -18.84 0.40
C ARG A 524 -6.53 -19.54 -0.96
N SER A 525 -7.24 -19.03 -1.97
CA SER A 525 -7.27 -19.55 -3.34
C SER A 525 -6.18 -18.93 -4.21
N PHE A 526 -4.94 -18.99 -3.73
CA PHE A 526 -3.79 -18.37 -4.37
C PHE A 526 -3.48 -18.96 -5.77
N ASP A 527 -3.94 -20.17 -6.06
CA ASP A 527 -3.88 -20.83 -7.36
C ASP A 527 -4.83 -20.21 -8.41
N ARG A 528 -5.72 -19.32 -7.97
CA ARG A 528 -6.68 -18.58 -8.80
C ARG A 528 -6.34 -17.11 -8.96
N ALA A 529 -5.10 -16.74 -8.66
CA ALA A 529 -4.63 -15.38 -8.86
C ALA A 529 -4.74 -14.96 -10.33
N SER A 530 -5.29 -13.78 -10.59
CA SER A 530 -5.31 -13.21 -11.95
C SER A 530 -3.92 -12.72 -12.32
N LEU A 531 -3.27 -13.41 -13.27
CA LEU A 531 -1.95 -13.08 -13.77
C LEU A 531 -1.90 -13.20 -15.29
N GLY A 532 -1.11 -12.35 -15.92
CA GLY A 532 -0.93 -12.38 -17.37
C GLY A 532 -2.18 -11.92 -18.15
N PRO A 533 -2.18 -12.12 -19.48
CA PRO A 533 -3.17 -11.51 -20.38
C PRO A 533 -4.55 -12.17 -20.34
N GLN A 534 -4.64 -13.42 -19.88
CA GLN A 534 -5.86 -14.23 -19.97
C GLN A 534 -6.56 -14.33 -18.62
N THR A 535 -7.89 -14.27 -18.65
CA THR A 535 -8.76 -14.48 -17.49
C THR A 535 -9.60 -15.74 -17.75
N ARG A 536 -9.47 -16.76 -16.89
CA ARG A 536 -10.21 -18.02 -17.06
C ARG A 536 -11.67 -17.84 -16.64
N SER A 537 -12.62 -18.34 -17.44
CA SER A 537 -14.05 -18.28 -17.09
C SER A 537 -14.38 -18.96 -15.77
N ALA A 538 -13.68 -20.05 -15.43
CA ALA A 538 -13.84 -20.74 -14.14
C ALA A 538 -13.45 -19.86 -12.95
N ASP A 539 -12.48 -18.96 -13.10
CA ASP A 539 -12.09 -18.05 -12.01
C ASP A 539 -13.11 -16.92 -11.85
N ILE A 540 -13.68 -16.43 -12.95
CA ILE A 540 -14.78 -15.44 -12.92
C ILE A 540 -15.95 -15.96 -12.09
N GLU A 541 -16.37 -17.21 -12.33
CA GLU A 541 -17.48 -17.85 -11.59
C GLU A 541 -17.11 -18.13 -10.14
N TYR A 542 -15.89 -18.60 -9.90
CA TYR A 542 -15.38 -18.82 -8.55
C TYR A 542 -15.41 -17.54 -7.72
N TYR A 543 -14.85 -16.43 -8.21
CA TYR A 543 -14.81 -15.18 -7.45
C TYR A 543 -16.20 -14.57 -7.23
N LEU A 544 -17.13 -14.74 -8.17
CA LEU A 544 -18.51 -14.32 -7.97
C LEU A 544 -19.14 -15.06 -6.79
N HIS A 545 -19.06 -16.39 -6.79
CA HIS A 545 -19.61 -17.22 -5.73
C HIS A 545 -18.93 -16.98 -4.37
N GLU A 546 -17.59 -16.92 -4.35
CA GLU A 546 -16.85 -16.70 -3.11
C GLU A 546 -17.01 -15.28 -2.56
N GLY A 547 -17.15 -14.28 -3.43
CA GLY A 547 -17.48 -12.92 -3.03
C GLY A 547 -18.80 -12.88 -2.26
N GLU A 548 -19.85 -13.46 -2.82
CA GLU A 548 -21.16 -13.57 -2.17
C GLU A 548 -21.07 -14.36 -0.86
N ARG A 549 -20.40 -15.52 -0.86
CA ARG A 549 -20.23 -16.37 0.34
C ARG A 549 -19.53 -15.63 1.48
N LEU A 550 -18.57 -14.75 1.17
CA LEU A 550 -17.83 -13.96 2.14
C LEU A 550 -18.54 -12.66 2.55
N GLY A 551 -19.63 -12.29 1.87
CA GLY A 551 -20.44 -11.12 2.18
C GLY A 551 -20.12 -9.85 1.35
N PHE A 552 -19.39 -9.98 0.24
CA PHE A 552 -19.14 -8.87 -0.67
C PHE A 552 -20.36 -8.62 -1.56
N THR A 553 -20.72 -7.34 -1.74
CA THR A 553 -21.85 -6.93 -2.58
C THR A 553 -21.37 -6.09 -3.75
N ILE A 554 -21.78 -6.45 -4.97
CA ILE A 554 -21.47 -5.67 -6.18
C ILE A 554 -22.39 -4.44 -6.21
N VAL A 555 -21.82 -3.26 -6.42
CA VAL A 555 -22.60 -2.03 -6.54
C VAL A 555 -23.15 -1.93 -7.96
N THR A 556 -24.48 -1.91 -8.09
CA THR A 556 -25.18 -1.85 -9.37
C THR A 556 -26.02 -0.59 -9.55
N ASP A 557 -26.04 0.30 -8.56
CA ASP A 557 -26.96 1.43 -8.47
C ASP A 557 -26.20 2.76 -8.40
N ASP A 558 -26.77 3.78 -9.04
CA ASP A 558 -26.33 5.16 -8.88
C ASP A 558 -26.92 5.73 -7.57
N GLU A 559 -26.29 5.43 -6.44
CA GLU A 559 -26.72 5.99 -5.13
C GLU A 559 -26.56 7.52 -5.06
N PHE A 560 -25.83 8.17 -6.00
CA PHE A 560 -25.73 9.63 -6.07
C PHE A 560 -26.96 10.30 -6.70
N ALA A 561 -27.82 9.55 -7.40
CA ALA A 561 -29.10 10.03 -7.91
C ALA A 561 -30.19 10.10 -6.81
N ALA A 562 -29.90 9.65 -5.58
CA ALA A 562 -30.85 9.58 -4.47
C ALA A 562 -30.94 10.84 -3.60
N LEU A 563 -30.35 11.97 -4.01
CA LEU A 563 -30.74 13.27 -3.46
C LEU A 563 -31.98 13.74 -4.22
N PRO A 564 -33.17 13.77 -3.59
CA PRO A 564 -34.31 14.44 -4.22
C PRO A 564 -33.89 15.88 -4.51
N LEU A 565 -34.13 16.33 -5.74
CA LEU A 565 -34.08 17.75 -6.09
C LEU A 565 -34.93 18.50 -5.05
N ALA A 566 -34.25 19.25 -4.18
CA ALA A 566 -34.88 20.17 -3.24
C ALA A 566 -35.22 21.48 -3.97
#